data_AF-A0A7N2LKB2-F1
#
_entry.id   AF-A0A7N2LKB2-F1
#
_cell.length_a   1.000
_cell.length_b   1.000
_cell.length_c   1.000
_cell.angle_alpha   90.00
_cell.angle_beta   90.00
_cell.angle_gamma   90.00
#
_symmetry.space_group_name_H-M   'P 1'
#
loop_
_entity.id
_entity.type
_entity.pdbx_description
1 polymer ?
#
loop_
_entity_poly.entity_id
_entity_poly.type
_entity_poly.pdbx_seq_one_letter_code
_entity_poly.pdbx_strand_id
1 'polypeptide(L)'
;MVPYHEIDWNEARNLCAKDILWGSLYYAYEPVFMRWPAKILREKALQTVMQHIHYEDENTRYICIGPVNKVLNMLCCWVEDPNSEAFKLHLPRIFDYLWIAEDGMKMQVLEDCPGDLNFWYCHISKETVGKSLDVKQLYDAVNVLLSLQNTDGGFATYELTTSYQWLEVTIITS
;
A
#
# COMPACT_ATOMS: atom_id res chain seq x y z
N MET A 1 -19.39 20.77 19.82
CA MET A 1 -19.56 19.52 19.03
C MET A 1 -20.93 19.57 18.40
N VAL A 2 -21.01 19.41 17.09
CA VAL A 2 -22.28 19.35 16.34
C VAL A 2 -22.90 17.96 16.57
N PRO A 3 -24.21 17.84 16.86
CA PRO A 3 -24.89 16.55 16.93
C PRO A 3 -24.73 15.73 15.64
N TYR A 4 -24.55 14.41 15.74
CA TYR A 4 -24.22 13.54 14.59
C TYR A 4 -25.17 13.69 13.39
N HIS A 5 -26.47 13.87 13.66
CA HIS A 5 -27.51 13.99 12.63
C HIS A 5 -27.57 15.38 11.98
N GLU A 6 -26.86 16.37 12.53
CA GLU A 6 -26.78 17.74 12.01
C GLU A 6 -25.47 17.98 11.23
N ILE A 7 -24.63 16.95 11.09
CA ILE A 7 -23.37 17.05 10.35
C ILE A 7 -23.67 17.11 8.84
N ASP A 8 -23.32 18.23 8.21
CA ASP A 8 -23.23 18.31 6.75
C ASP A 8 -21.92 17.66 6.28
N TRP A 9 -22.03 16.43 5.79
CA TRP A 9 -20.89 15.69 5.25
C TRP A 9 -20.29 16.30 3.98
N ASN A 10 -21.05 17.10 3.23
CA ASN A 10 -20.52 17.79 2.05
C ASN A 10 -19.57 18.92 2.46
N GLU A 11 -19.92 19.66 3.50
CA GLU A 11 -19.07 20.69 4.09
C GLU A 11 -17.88 20.08 4.83
N ALA A 12 -18.11 18.97 5.56
CA ALA A 12 -17.10 18.29 6.37
C ALA A 12 -15.86 17.86 5.56
N ARG A 13 -16.02 17.53 4.28
CA ARG A 13 -14.93 17.09 3.39
C ARG A 13 -13.83 18.13 3.18
N ASN A 14 -14.14 19.41 3.28
CA ASN A 14 -13.19 20.50 3.01
C ASN A 14 -12.68 21.18 4.31
N LEU A 15 -12.91 20.56 5.47
CA LEU A 15 -12.55 21.16 6.76
C LEU A 15 -11.05 21.01 7.11
N CYS A 16 -10.35 20.01 6.54
CA CYS A 16 -8.92 19.80 6.80
C CYS A 16 -8.02 20.68 5.92
N ALA A 17 -8.41 20.91 4.66
CA ALA A 17 -7.72 21.81 3.72
C ALA A 17 -8.71 22.34 2.68
N LYS A 18 -8.58 23.63 2.31
CA LYS A 18 -9.45 24.26 1.31
C LYS A 18 -9.03 23.86 -0.10
N ASP A 19 -9.55 22.74 -0.57
CA ASP A 19 -9.27 22.25 -1.90
C ASP A 19 -10.44 22.51 -2.87
N ILE A 20 -10.45 23.73 -3.41
CA ILE A 20 -11.49 24.21 -4.32
C ILE A 20 -11.45 23.45 -5.66
N LEU A 21 -10.27 22.99 -6.08
CA LEU A 21 -10.06 22.32 -7.35
C LEU A 21 -10.68 20.91 -7.31
N TRP A 22 -10.32 20.12 -6.29
CA TRP A 22 -10.87 18.79 -6.11
C TRP A 22 -12.35 18.82 -5.72
N GLY A 23 -12.78 19.80 -4.93
CA GLY A 23 -14.20 20.02 -4.64
C GLY A 23 -15.02 20.25 -5.91
N SER A 24 -14.53 21.10 -6.83
CA SER A 24 -15.23 21.38 -8.10
C SER A 24 -15.24 20.18 -9.05
N LEU A 25 -14.12 19.47 -9.15
CA LEU A 25 -14.02 18.22 -9.91
C LEU A 25 -14.97 17.17 -9.34
N TYR A 26 -15.08 17.07 -8.01
CA TYR A 26 -15.99 16.16 -7.31
C TYR A 26 -17.44 16.34 -7.70
N TYR A 27 -17.96 17.57 -7.56
CA TYR A 27 -19.35 17.86 -7.91
C TYR A 27 -19.66 17.66 -9.40
N ALA A 28 -18.65 17.72 -10.27
CA ALA A 28 -18.80 17.41 -11.69
C ALA A 28 -18.71 15.91 -11.98
N TYR A 29 -17.76 15.18 -11.38
CA TYR A 29 -17.52 13.77 -11.69
C TYR A 29 -18.55 12.86 -11.03
N GLU A 30 -18.94 13.13 -9.78
CA GLU A 30 -19.80 12.24 -9.00
C GLU A 30 -21.14 11.94 -9.72
N PRO A 31 -21.92 12.94 -10.18
CA PRO A 31 -23.17 12.67 -10.89
C PRO A 31 -22.96 12.03 -12.27
N VAL A 32 -21.79 12.22 -12.90
CA VAL A 32 -21.47 11.63 -14.21
C VAL A 32 -21.08 10.16 -14.08
N PHE A 33 -20.23 9.82 -13.11
CA PHE A 33 -19.75 8.45 -12.89
C PHE A 33 -20.75 7.55 -12.17
N MET A 34 -21.73 8.13 -11.48
CA MET A 34 -22.84 7.39 -10.86
C MET A 34 -23.99 7.08 -11.83
N ARG A 35 -23.97 7.64 -13.05
CA ARG A 35 -24.98 7.39 -14.10
C ARG A 35 -24.49 6.35 -15.12
N TRP A 36 -25.44 5.73 -15.80
CA TRP A 36 -25.15 4.85 -16.94
C TRP A 36 -24.58 5.70 -18.11
N PRO A 37 -23.51 5.28 -18.82
CA PRO A 37 -22.82 3.99 -18.79
C PRO A 37 -21.61 3.90 -17.84
N ALA A 38 -21.25 4.96 -17.14
CA ALA A 38 -20.05 5.02 -16.29
C ALA A 38 -20.10 4.05 -15.09
N LYS A 39 -21.30 3.65 -14.65
CA LYS A 39 -21.46 2.56 -13.68
C LYS A 39 -20.81 1.23 -14.13
N ILE A 40 -20.87 0.90 -15.43
CA ILE A 40 -20.22 -0.30 -15.98
C ILE A 40 -18.70 -0.17 -15.89
N LEU A 41 -18.16 1.03 -16.13
CA LEU A 41 -16.73 1.29 -15.97
C LEU A 41 -16.30 1.14 -14.52
N ARG A 42 -17.12 1.61 -13.57
CA ARG A 42 -16.88 1.42 -12.14
C ARG A 42 -16.84 -0.04 -11.75
N GLU A 43 -17.80 -0.85 -12.20
CA GLU A 43 -17.83 -2.29 -11.90
C GLU A 43 -16.58 -3.00 -12.45
N LYS A 44 -16.16 -2.68 -13.67
CA LYS A 44 -14.91 -3.21 -14.26
C LYS A 44 -13.67 -2.74 -13.49
N ALA A 45 -13.62 -1.47 -13.11
CA ALA A 45 -12.50 -0.92 -12.33
C ALA A 45 -12.38 -1.62 -10.97
N LEU A 46 -13.50 -1.86 -10.27
CA LEU A 46 -13.51 -2.58 -9.01
C LEU A 46 -13.02 -4.04 -9.16
N GLN A 47 -13.41 -4.73 -10.23
CA GLN A 47 -12.89 -6.07 -10.53
C GLN A 47 -11.38 -6.06 -10.76
N THR A 48 -10.86 -5.10 -11.52
CA THR A 48 -9.43 -4.95 -11.75
C THR A 48 -8.67 -4.62 -10.46
N VAL A 49 -9.23 -3.78 -9.59
CA VAL A 49 -8.64 -3.48 -8.28
C VAL A 49 -8.56 -4.74 -7.42
N MET A 50 -9.62 -5.55 -7.35
CA MET A 50 -9.59 -6.82 -6.61
C MET A 50 -8.55 -7.80 -7.18
N GLN A 51 -8.40 -7.86 -8.51
CA GLN A 51 -7.35 -8.68 -9.13
C GLN A 51 -5.95 -8.26 -8.71
N HIS A 52 -5.67 -6.95 -8.65
CA HIS A 52 -4.38 -6.46 -8.18
C HIS A 52 -4.16 -6.73 -6.68
N ILE A 53 -5.20 -6.61 -5.86
CA ILE A 53 -5.14 -6.94 -4.43
C ILE A 53 -4.75 -8.41 -4.25
N HIS A 54 -5.48 -9.33 -4.88
CA HIS A 54 -5.18 -10.76 -4.79
C HIS A 54 -3.77 -11.09 -5.32
N TYR A 55 -3.33 -10.43 -6.38
CA TYR A 55 -1.97 -10.60 -6.91
C TYR A 55 -0.89 -10.13 -5.93
N GLU A 56 -1.06 -8.96 -5.29
CA GLU A 56 -0.16 -8.48 -4.23
C GLU A 56 -0.14 -9.45 -3.05
N ASP A 57 -1.32 -9.91 -2.62
CA ASP A 57 -1.48 -10.79 -1.47
C ASP A 57 -0.78 -12.14 -1.69
N GLU A 58 -0.97 -12.76 -2.86
CA GLU A 58 -0.29 -14.02 -3.21
C GLU A 58 1.23 -13.86 -3.29
N ASN A 59 1.71 -12.80 -3.95
CA ASN A 59 3.15 -12.56 -4.14
C ASN A 59 3.89 -12.25 -2.84
N THR A 60 3.22 -11.52 -1.95
CA THR A 60 3.79 -11.09 -0.67
C THR A 60 3.50 -12.07 0.46
N ARG A 61 2.78 -13.17 0.19
CA ARG A 61 2.28 -14.11 1.21
C ARG A 61 1.45 -13.40 2.29
N TYR A 62 0.60 -12.48 1.84
CA TYR A 62 -0.41 -11.75 2.59
C TYR A 62 0.16 -10.74 3.61
N ILE A 63 1.45 -10.39 3.51
CA ILE A 63 2.07 -9.34 4.34
C ILE A 63 1.89 -7.94 3.71
N CYS A 64 1.79 -7.84 2.38
CA CYS A 64 1.68 -6.59 1.64
C CYS A 64 2.92 -5.68 1.80
N ILE A 65 2.94 -4.53 1.12
CA ILE A 65 4.09 -3.61 1.17
C ILE A 65 4.27 -2.91 2.54
N GLY A 66 3.20 -2.73 3.30
CA GLY A 66 3.22 -1.98 4.56
C GLY A 66 1.89 -2.06 5.31
N PRO A 67 1.82 -1.57 6.56
CA PRO A 67 0.68 -1.82 7.45
C PRO A 67 -0.64 -1.21 6.95
N VAL A 68 -0.58 -0.03 6.32
CA VAL A 68 -1.78 0.66 5.81
C VAL A 68 -2.39 -0.14 4.65
N ASN A 69 -1.56 -0.49 3.66
CA ASN A 69 -1.98 -1.32 2.54
C ASN A 69 -2.48 -2.69 3.06
N LYS A 70 -1.74 -3.34 3.97
CA LYS A 70 -2.11 -4.61 4.58
C LYS A 70 -3.51 -4.62 5.18
N VAL A 71 -3.87 -3.58 5.94
CA VAL A 71 -5.20 -3.50 6.59
C VAL A 71 -6.30 -3.24 5.55
N LEU A 72 -6.03 -2.40 4.55
CA LEU A 72 -6.99 -2.11 3.48
C LEU A 72 -7.24 -3.32 2.59
N ASN A 73 -6.20 -4.01 2.13
CA ASN A 73 -6.33 -5.23 1.33
C ASN A 73 -7.07 -6.33 2.09
N MET A 74 -6.70 -6.55 3.36
CA MET A 74 -7.41 -7.50 4.23
C MET A 74 -8.91 -7.15 4.38
N LEU A 75 -9.24 -5.86 4.51
CA LEU A 75 -10.63 -5.41 4.58
C LEU A 75 -11.36 -5.64 3.25
N CYS A 76 -10.72 -5.37 2.11
CA CYS A 76 -11.28 -5.66 0.79
C CYS A 76 -11.59 -7.16 0.63
N CYS A 77 -10.65 -8.04 1.01
CA CYS A 77 -10.84 -9.50 1.01
C CYS A 77 -11.97 -9.95 1.94
N TRP A 78 -12.15 -9.29 3.09
CA TRP A 78 -13.27 -9.54 3.99
C TRP A 78 -14.62 -9.08 3.42
N VAL A 79 -14.67 -7.92 2.77
CA VAL A 79 -15.88 -7.40 2.12
C VAL A 79 -16.28 -8.26 0.93
N GLU A 80 -15.31 -8.81 0.19
CA GLU A 80 -15.56 -9.73 -0.92
C GLU A 80 -16.18 -11.05 -0.43
N ASP A 81 -15.53 -11.74 0.50
CA ASP A 81 -16.07 -12.90 1.20
C ASP A 81 -15.40 -13.09 2.58
N PRO A 82 -16.14 -12.93 3.68
CA PRO A 82 -15.63 -13.13 5.04
C PRO A 82 -15.09 -14.54 5.32
N ASN A 83 -15.49 -15.54 4.53
CA ASN A 83 -15.05 -16.93 4.69
C ASN A 83 -13.95 -17.33 3.70
N SER A 84 -13.47 -16.39 2.87
CA SER A 84 -12.44 -16.63 1.87
C SER A 84 -11.14 -17.15 2.48
N GLU A 85 -10.41 -17.93 1.69
CA GLU A 85 -9.06 -18.38 2.07
C GLU A 85 -8.10 -17.20 2.20
N ALA A 86 -8.19 -16.22 1.29
CA ALA A 86 -7.40 -14.99 1.31
C ALA A 86 -7.53 -14.25 2.65
N PHE A 87 -8.76 -14.02 3.12
CA PHE A 87 -8.97 -13.39 4.43
C PHE A 87 -8.36 -14.19 5.58
N LYS A 88 -8.53 -15.53 5.57
CA LYS A 88 -7.95 -16.40 6.60
C LYS A 88 -6.42 -16.36 6.61
N LEU A 89 -5.79 -16.24 5.44
CA LEU A 89 -4.34 -16.13 5.31
C LEU A 89 -3.79 -14.77 5.77
N HIS A 90 -4.60 -13.70 5.71
CA HIS A 90 -4.25 -12.40 6.27
C HIS A 90 -4.25 -12.32 7.79
N LEU A 91 -5.09 -13.11 8.48
CA LEU A 91 -5.22 -13.08 9.94
C LEU A 91 -3.91 -13.37 10.68
N PRO A 92 -3.17 -14.46 10.39
CA PRO A 92 -1.91 -14.72 11.09
C PRO A 92 -0.86 -13.64 10.80
N ARG A 93 -0.95 -12.95 9.66
CA ARG A 93 -0.04 -11.86 9.25
C ARG A 93 -0.26 -10.54 9.98
N ILE A 94 -1.32 -10.39 10.77
CA ILE A 94 -1.55 -9.19 11.58
C ILE A 94 -0.44 -9.04 12.62
N PHE A 95 0.00 -10.15 13.21
CA PHE A 95 1.02 -10.15 14.26
C PHE A 95 2.40 -9.75 13.75
N ASP A 96 2.68 -9.92 12.46
CA ASP A 96 3.93 -9.48 11.84
C ASP A 96 4.11 -7.95 11.93
N TYR A 97 3.02 -7.20 12.09
CA TYR A 97 3.04 -5.74 12.24
C TYR A 97 2.90 -5.25 13.68
N LEU A 98 2.67 -6.13 14.67
CA LEU A 98 2.46 -5.73 16.06
C LEU A 98 3.72 -5.87 16.90
N TRP A 99 4.11 -4.82 17.60
CA TRP A 99 5.29 -4.77 18.46
C TRP A 99 4.96 -4.25 19.86
N ILE A 100 5.58 -4.82 20.91
CA ILE A 100 5.46 -4.32 22.28
C ILE A 100 6.60 -3.35 22.58
N ALA A 101 6.28 -2.07 22.71
CA ALA A 101 7.18 -1.03 23.18
C ALA A 101 7.03 -0.78 24.69
N GLU A 102 7.93 0.02 25.27
CA GLU A 102 7.90 0.41 26.70
C GLU A 102 6.57 1.04 27.13
N ASP A 103 5.90 1.73 26.20
CA ASP A 103 4.62 2.42 26.38
C ASP A 103 3.41 1.63 25.84
N GLY A 104 3.61 0.37 25.43
CA GLY A 104 2.53 -0.53 25.02
C GLY A 104 2.65 -1.04 23.58
N MET A 105 1.57 -1.66 23.09
CA MET A 105 1.54 -2.28 21.77
C MET A 105 1.40 -1.22 20.66
N LYS A 106 2.24 -1.33 19.63
CA LYS A 106 2.31 -0.44 18.47
C LYS A 106 2.27 -1.22 17.17
N MET A 107 1.87 -0.55 16.09
CA MET A 107 1.93 -1.09 14.74
C MET A 107 3.16 -0.55 14.01
N GLN A 108 3.92 -1.43 13.34
CA GLN A 108 5.16 -1.08 12.65
C GLN A 108 4.89 -0.63 11.20
N VAL A 109 5.54 0.45 10.74
CA VAL A 109 5.37 1.02 9.38
C VAL A 109 6.46 0.62 8.40
N LEU A 110 7.67 0.43 8.92
CA LEU A 110 8.84 -0.07 8.22
C LEU A 110 9.72 -0.74 9.28
N GLU A 111 10.68 -1.55 8.87
CA GLU A 111 11.79 -1.93 9.73
C GLU A 111 12.66 -0.72 10.05
N ASP A 112 12.15 0.21 10.86
CA ASP A 112 12.98 1.13 11.60
C ASP A 112 13.75 0.29 12.62
N CYS A 113 14.95 -0.11 12.23
CA CYS A 113 15.92 -0.80 13.06
C CYS A 113 16.15 -0.04 14.37
N PRO A 114 15.69 -0.52 15.54
CA PRO A 114 16.25 -0.11 16.79
C PRO A 114 17.52 -0.95 17.00
N GLY A 115 18.58 -0.66 16.24
CA GLY A 115 19.96 -1.05 16.51
C GLY A 115 20.33 -2.54 16.68
N ASP A 116 19.39 -3.49 16.64
CA ASP A 116 19.66 -4.91 16.87
C ASP A 116 19.42 -5.74 15.61
N LEU A 117 20.50 -5.89 14.82
CA LEU A 117 20.56 -6.77 13.65
C LEU A 117 20.11 -8.21 13.94
N ASN A 118 20.13 -8.66 15.20
CA ASN A 118 19.74 -10.02 15.56
C ASN A 118 18.27 -10.35 15.27
N PHE A 119 17.39 -9.36 15.18
CA PHE A 119 15.97 -9.58 14.88
C PHE A 119 15.73 -9.81 13.37
N TRP A 120 16.49 -9.12 12.52
CA TRP A 120 16.56 -9.40 11.07
C TRP A 120 17.08 -10.82 10.80
N TYR A 121 18.11 -11.23 11.54
CA TYR A 121 18.65 -12.60 11.52
C TYR A 121 17.66 -13.68 12.00
N CYS A 122 16.52 -13.32 12.61
CA CYS A 122 15.49 -14.30 12.92
C CYS A 122 14.52 -14.51 11.74
N HIS A 123 14.36 -13.51 10.87
CA HIS A 123 13.56 -13.60 9.64
C HIS A 123 14.36 -14.13 8.44
N ILE A 124 15.62 -13.72 8.29
CA ILE A 124 16.61 -14.45 7.47
C ILE A 124 17.20 -15.51 8.39
N SER A 125 16.77 -16.78 8.26
CA SER A 125 17.30 -17.93 8.99
C SER A 125 18.75 -17.74 9.48
N LYS A 126 19.00 -17.84 10.80
CA LYS A 126 20.36 -17.76 11.40
C LYS A 126 21.35 -18.80 10.84
N GLU A 127 20.87 -19.79 10.08
CA GLU A 127 21.71 -20.72 9.31
C GLU A 127 22.26 -20.12 8.00
N THR A 128 21.93 -18.86 7.70
CA THR A 128 22.27 -18.16 6.44
C THR A 128 23.43 -17.19 6.61
N VAL A 129 24.48 -17.58 7.33
CA VAL A 129 25.81 -17.42 6.71
C VAL A 129 25.97 -18.68 5.85
N GLY A 130 25.17 -18.71 4.78
CA GLY A 130 25.18 -19.80 3.83
C GLY A 130 26.56 -19.91 3.18
N LYS A 131 26.75 -20.97 2.40
CA LYS A 131 27.94 -21.11 1.54
C LYS A 131 28.19 -19.80 0.78
N SER A 132 29.46 -19.50 0.51
CA SER A 132 29.86 -18.37 -0.34
C SER A 132 28.89 -18.23 -1.51
N LEU A 133 28.36 -17.01 -1.69
CA LEU A 133 27.47 -16.70 -2.82
C LEU A 133 28.15 -17.09 -4.13
N ASP A 134 27.39 -17.73 -5.01
CA ASP A 134 27.89 -18.04 -6.35
C ASP A 134 28.09 -16.73 -7.12
N VAL A 135 29.13 -16.64 -7.94
CA VAL A 135 29.45 -15.43 -8.70
C VAL A 135 28.27 -15.06 -9.63
N LYS A 136 27.49 -16.05 -10.09
CA LYS A 136 26.26 -15.79 -10.86
C LYS A 136 25.21 -15.00 -10.08
N GLN A 137 25.03 -15.28 -8.80
CA GLN A 137 24.07 -14.54 -7.96
C GLN A 137 24.49 -13.07 -7.79
N LEU A 138 25.81 -12.82 -7.76
CA LEU A 138 26.33 -11.45 -7.77
C LEU A 138 26.02 -10.75 -9.10
N TYR A 139 26.21 -11.42 -10.23
CA TYR A 139 25.83 -10.87 -11.53
C TYR A 139 24.32 -10.61 -11.64
N ASP A 140 23.50 -11.53 -11.15
CA ASP A 140 22.04 -11.35 -11.15
C ASP A 140 21.62 -10.14 -10.30
N ALA A 141 22.21 -9.96 -9.12
CA ALA A 141 21.97 -8.79 -8.27
C ALA A 141 22.40 -7.49 -8.96
N VAL A 142 23.57 -7.48 -9.59
CA VAL A 142 24.05 -6.31 -10.36
C VAL A 142 23.12 -6.02 -11.54
N ASN A 143 22.64 -7.05 -12.24
CA ASN A 143 21.72 -6.87 -13.35
C ASN A 143 20.37 -6.28 -12.89
N VAL A 144 19.85 -6.72 -11.74
CA VAL A 144 18.64 -6.12 -11.15
C VAL A 144 18.88 -4.65 -10.83
N LEU A 145 19.98 -4.31 -10.16
CA LEU A 145 20.31 -2.91 -9.86
C LEU A 145 20.41 -2.07 -11.13
N LEU A 146 21.17 -2.53 -12.13
CA LEU A 146 21.31 -1.80 -13.40
C LEU A 146 19.99 -1.67 -14.14
N SER A 147 19.07 -2.63 -14.02
CA SER A 147 17.73 -2.54 -14.62
C SER A 147 16.82 -1.48 -13.97
N LEU A 148 17.12 -1.10 -12.72
CA LEU A 148 16.41 -0.09 -11.94
C LEU A 148 17.04 1.31 -12.04
N GLN A 149 18.06 1.49 -12.89
CA GLN A 149 18.65 2.81 -13.13
C GLN A 149 17.76 3.65 -14.04
N ASN A 150 17.41 4.86 -13.59
CA ASN A 150 16.67 5.82 -14.38
C ASN A 150 17.53 6.45 -15.48
N THR A 151 16.87 7.07 -16.47
CA THR A 151 17.55 7.76 -17.59
C THR A 151 18.38 8.96 -17.15
N ASP A 152 18.09 9.54 -15.99
CA ASP A 152 18.87 10.61 -15.35
C ASP A 152 20.08 10.07 -14.55
N GLY A 153 20.26 8.76 -14.50
CA GLY A 153 21.32 8.07 -13.77
C GLY A 153 21.02 7.83 -12.29
N GLY A 154 19.87 8.30 -11.78
CA GLY A 154 19.42 8.08 -10.41
C GLY A 154 18.74 6.73 -10.20
N PHE A 155 18.46 6.39 -8.94
CA PHE A 155 17.73 5.17 -8.55
C PHE A 155 16.54 5.56 -7.67
N ALA A 156 15.38 4.97 -7.95
CA ALA A 156 14.20 5.05 -7.09
C ALA A 156 14.13 3.81 -6.17
N THR A 157 13.19 3.78 -5.22
CA THR A 157 13.22 2.84 -4.09
C THR A 157 12.91 1.39 -4.49
N TYR A 158 11.81 1.16 -5.20
CA TYR A 158 11.32 -0.19 -5.51
C TYR A 158 11.17 -0.45 -7.02
N GLU A 159 10.94 0.61 -7.80
CA GLU A 159 10.74 0.57 -9.25
C GLU A 159 11.40 1.78 -9.90
N LEU A 160 11.46 1.82 -11.23
CA LEU A 160 11.88 3.00 -11.98
C LEU A 160 10.93 4.18 -11.73
N THR A 161 11.43 5.41 -11.89
CA THR A 161 10.61 6.61 -11.82
C THR A 161 9.67 6.65 -13.03
N THR A 162 8.40 6.34 -12.81
CA THR A 162 7.34 6.32 -13.85
C THR A 162 6.43 7.56 -13.79
N SER A 163 6.50 8.34 -12.71
CA SER A 163 5.68 9.53 -12.50
C SER A 163 6.34 10.81 -13.00
N TYR A 164 5.53 11.71 -13.57
CA TYR A 164 5.95 13.05 -13.92
C TYR A 164 5.84 14.02 -12.73
N GLN A 165 6.72 15.03 -12.66
CA GLN A 165 6.72 16.03 -11.58
C GLN A 165 5.37 16.75 -11.38
N TRP A 166 4.58 16.93 -12.44
CA TRP A 166 3.27 17.57 -12.31
C TRP A 166 2.24 16.71 -11.55
N LEU A 167 2.43 15.38 -11.44
CA LEU A 167 1.60 14.53 -10.59
C LEU A 167 1.80 14.85 -9.10
N GLU A 168 3.00 15.29 -8.69
CA GLU A 168 3.24 15.72 -7.31
C GLU A 168 2.41 16.97 -6.95
N VAL A 169 2.15 17.85 -7.93
CA VAL A 169 1.29 19.03 -7.74
C VAL A 169 -0.13 18.61 -7.35
N THR A 170 -0.62 17.47 -7.82
CA THR A 170 -1.93 16.96 -7.41
C THR A 170 -1.98 16.47 -5.96
N ILE A 171 -0.83 16.08 -5.40
CA ILE A 171 -0.71 15.62 -4.00
C ILE A 171 -0.55 16.81 -3.06
N ILE A 172 0.31 17.78 -3.42
CA ILE A 172 0.67 18.92 -2.56
C ILE A 172 -0.46 19.97 -2.45
N THR A 173 -1.40 19.98 -3.40
CA THR A 173 -2.54 20.91 -3.39
C THR A 173 -3.78 20.39 -2.66
N SER A 174 -3.71 19.19 -2.05
CA SER A 174 -4.79 18.51 -1.30
C SER A 174 -4.82 18.87 0.19
#